data_AF-A0A952VRY8-F1
#
_entry.id   AF-A0A952VRY8-F1
#
_cell.length_a   1.000
_cell.length_b   1.000
_cell.length_c   1.000
_cell.angle_alpha   90.00
_cell.angle_beta   90.00
_cell.angle_gamma   90.00
#
_symmetry.space_group_name_H-M   'P 1'
#
loop_
_entity.id
_entity.type
_entity.pdbx_description
1 polymer ?
#
loop_
_entity_poly.entity_id
_entity_poly.type
_entity_poly.pdbx_seq_one_letter_code
_entity_poly.pdbx_strand_id
1 'polypeptide(L)'
;MKRYQELRRLRRLQSEIDSIRRQLAISSPGAVVYSSPLRSLEDEIVVVEADGMGGATTSVIEGNYPIDFTTKYEERFSSEEKAIRKAENLVGQVELP
;
A
#
# COMPACT_ATOMS: atom_id res chain seq x y z
N MET A 1 2.26 23.65 27.96
CA MET A 1 1.70 22.44 28.61
C MET A 1 0.68 21.67 27.77
N LYS A 2 -0.40 22.30 27.26
CA LYS A 2 -1.44 21.62 26.46
C LYS A 2 -0.90 20.80 25.26
N ARG A 3 0.00 21.38 24.45
CA ARG A 3 0.64 20.68 23.31
C ARG A 3 1.33 19.38 23.72
N TYR A 4 2.01 19.36 24.86
CA TYR A 4 2.69 18.16 25.36
C TYR A 4 1.70 17.07 25.78
N GLN A 5 0.60 17.45 26.42
CA GLN A 5 -0.49 16.53 26.77
C GLN A 5 -1.16 15.94 25.53
N GLU A 6 -1.47 16.78 24.52
CA GLU A 6 -2.04 16.30 23.26
C GLU A 6 -1.07 15.39 22.50
N LEU A 7 0.23 15.69 22.46
CA LEU A 7 1.23 14.80 21.85
C LEU A 7 1.32 13.46 22.58
N ARG A 8 1.22 13.45 23.92
CA ARG A 8 1.19 12.22 24.71
C ARG A 8 -0.08 11.40 24.41
N ARG A 9 -1.23 12.06 24.31
CA ARG A 9 -2.50 11.44 23.92
C ARG A 9 -2.42 10.84 22.53
N LEU A 10 -1.86 11.58 21.57
CA LEU A 10 -1.67 11.12 20.20
C LEU A 10 -0.82 9.85 20.14
N ARG A 11 0.32 9.81 20.84
CA ARG A 11 1.18 8.60 20.91
C ARG A 11 0.46 7.39 21.50
N ARG A 12 -0.35 7.60 22.54
CA ARG A 12 -1.14 6.52 23.14
C ARG A 12 -2.17 5.98 22.15
N LEU A 13 -2.93 6.86 21.50
CA LEU A 13 -3.93 6.46 20.50
C LEU A 13 -3.28 5.73 19.33
N GLN A 14 -2.13 6.20 18.85
CA GLN A 14 -1.38 5.51 17.80
C GLN A 14 -1.00 4.09 18.23
N SER A 15 -0.47 3.91 19.45
CA SER A 15 -0.12 2.60 19.98
C SER A 15 -1.33 1.67 20.13
N GLU A 16 -2.50 2.20 20.49
CA GLU A 16 -3.75 1.43 20.59
C GLU A 16 -4.20 0.99 19.19
N ILE A 17 -4.21 1.90 18.20
CA ILE A 17 -4.53 1.59 16.80
C ILE A 17 -3.57 0.53 16.25
N ASP A 18 -2.27 0.67 16.45
CA ASP A 18 -1.27 -0.28 15.96
C ASP A 18 -1.43 -1.66 16.60
N SER A 19 -1.88 -1.72 17.86
CA SER A 19 -2.22 -2.99 18.50
C SER A 19 -3.42 -3.66 17.87
N ILE A 20 -4.48 -2.91 17.56
CA ILE A 20 -5.68 -3.42 16.89
C ILE A 20 -5.32 -3.93 15.50
N ARG A 21 -4.53 -3.17 14.72
CA ARG A 21 -4.06 -3.60 13.39
C ARG A 21 -3.31 -4.92 13.45
N ARG A 22 -2.37 -5.09 14.38
CA ARG A 22 -1.66 -6.37 14.57
C ARG A 22 -2.59 -7.53 14.89
N GLN A 23 -3.61 -7.31 15.74
CA GLN A 23 -4.59 -8.35 16.08
C GLN A 23 -5.44 -8.76 14.88
N LEU A 24 -5.74 -7.83 13.98
CA LEU A 24 -6.51 -8.07 12.76
C LEU A 24 -5.64 -8.51 11.57
N ALA A 25 -4.31 -8.61 11.74
CA ALA A 25 -3.35 -8.82 10.66
C ALA A 25 -3.47 -7.79 9.51
N ILE A 26 -3.77 -6.54 9.87
CA ILE A 26 -3.89 -5.40 8.95
C ILE A 26 -2.57 -4.62 8.95
N SER A 27 -2.12 -4.23 7.77
CA SER A 27 -0.91 -3.44 7.58
C SER A 27 -1.11 -1.98 8.00
N SER A 28 -0.02 -1.26 8.26
CA SER A 28 -0.10 0.16 8.58
C SER A 28 -0.51 0.98 7.35
N PRO A 29 -1.20 2.12 7.51
CA PRO A 29 -1.53 2.99 6.38
C PRO A 29 -0.26 3.45 5.67
N GLY A 30 -0.25 3.39 4.34
CA GLY A 30 0.92 3.72 3.53
C GLY A 30 1.98 2.61 3.46
N ALA A 31 1.75 1.45 4.09
CA ALA A 31 2.67 0.34 3.97
C ALA A 31 2.57 -0.27 2.58
N VAL A 32 3.71 -0.40 1.90
CA VAL A 32 3.82 -1.19 0.67
C VAL A 32 3.81 -2.67 1.04
N VAL A 33 2.69 -3.35 0.75
CA VAL A 33 2.49 -4.78 1.04
C VAL A 33 2.88 -5.68 -0.12
N TYR A 34 2.99 -5.11 -1.33
CA TYR A 34 3.50 -5.79 -2.51
C TYR A 34 4.14 -4.78 -3.47
N SER A 35 5.24 -5.16 -4.11
CA SER A 35 5.85 -4.39 -5.19
C SER A 35 6.55 -5.31 -6.18
N SER A 36 6.32 -5.12 -7.48
CA SER A 36 7.01 -5.88 -8.53
C SER A 36 7.16 -5.05 -9.81
N PRO A 37 8.28 -5.16 -10.54
CA PRO A 37 8.38 -4.65 -11.90
C PRO A 37 7.33 -5.28 -12.82
N LEU A 38 6.80 -4.49 -13.75
CA LEU A 38 6.10 -5.00 -14.93
C LEU A 38 7.15 -5.33 -15.98
N ARG A 39 7.42 -6.64 -16.18
CA ARG A 39 8.42 -7.10 -17.15
C ARG A 39 8.20 -6.56 -18.58
N SER A 40 6.96 -6.19 -18.88
CA SER A 40 6.44 -5.64 -20.14
C SER A 40 6.99 -4.26 -20.55
N LEU A 41 7.25 -3.41 -19.57
CA LEU A 41 7.40 -1.98 -19.74
C LEU A 41 8.59 -1.54 -18.90
N GLU A 42 9.68 -1.15 -19.58
CA GLU A 42 10.83 -0.55 -18.90
C GLU A 42 10.33 0.65 -18.09
N ASP A 43 10.72 0.71 -16.81
CA ASP A 43 10.37 1.74 -15.83
C ASP A 43 8.97 1.71 -15.19
N GLU A 44 8.14 0.69 -15.45
CA GLU A 44 6.87 0.50 -14.73
C GLU A 44 6.97 -0.54 -13.61
N ILE A 45 6.42 -0.19 -12.44
CA ILE A 45 6.26 -1.11 -11.32
C ILE A 45 4.79 -1.12 -10.86
N VAL A 46 4.33 -2.29 -10.42
CA VAL A 46 3.07 -2.43 -9.68
C VAL A 46 3.39 -2.32 -8.20
N VAL A 47 2.67 -1.47 -7.49
CA VAL A 47 2.75 -1.32 -6.03
C VAL A 47 1.37 -1.54 -5.43
N VAL A 48 1.32 -2.18 -4.27
CA VAL A 48 0.12 -2.28 -3.44
C VAL A 48 0.38 -1.60 -2.12
N GLU A 49 -0.42 -0.56 -1.83
CA GLU A 49 -0.32 0.22 -0.59
C GLU A 49 -1.55 -0.03 0.29
N ALA A 50 -1.32 -0.38 1.55
CA ALA A 50 -2.40 -0.62 2.52
C ALA A 50 -3.05 0.70 2.99
N ASP A 51 -4.37 0.68 3.17
CA ASP A 51 -5.12 1.84 3.66
C ASP A 51 -5.12 1.96 5.21
N GLY A 52 -4.60 0.94 5.90
CA GLY A 52 -4.54 0.89 7.36
C GLY A 52 -5.81 0.43 8.07
N MET A 53 -6.83 0.03 7.31
CA MET A 53 -8.14 -0.47 7.74
C MET A 53 -8.49 -1.84 7.14
N GLY A 54 -7.51 -2.48 6.50
CA GLY A 54 -7.59 -3.83 5.95
C GLY A 54 -7.80 -3.86 4.44
N GLY A 55 -8.07 -2.71 3.81
CA GLY A 55 -8.08 -2.53 2.37
C GLY A 55 -6.70 -2.12 1.84
N ALA A 56 -6.61 -2.02 0.52
CA ALA A 56 -5.40 -1.57 -0.16
C ALA A 56 -5.69 -1.00 -1.55
N THR A 57 -4.73 -0.26 -2.08
CA THR A 57 -4.77 0.29 -3.44
C THR A 57 -3.67 -0.37 -4.26
N THR A 58 -4.03 -0.94 -5.40
CA THR A 58 -3.06 -1.39 -6.41
C THR A 58 -2.83 -0.26 -7.38
N SER A 59 -1.57 0.11 -7.62
CA SER A 59 -1.18 1.14 -8.57
C SER A 59 -0.12 0.64 -9.53
N VAL A 60 -0.26 1.00 -10.80
CA VAL A 60 0.84 0.92 -11.78
C VAL A 60 1.46 2.30 -11.86
N ILE A 61 2.77 2.36 -11.65
CA ILE A 61 3.51 3.61 -11.55
C ILE A 61 4.73 3.55 -12.45
N GLU A 62 5.06 4.69 -13.04
CA GLU A 62 6.25 4.90 -13.84
C GLU A 62 7.18 5.87 -13.10
N GLY A 63 8.47 5.53 -13.01
CA GLY A 63 9.49 6.37 -12.36
C GLY A 63 9.93 5.90 -10.96
N ASN A 64 10.48 6.83 -10.17
CA ASN A 64 11.16 6.55 -8.91
C ASN A 64 10.22 6.70 -7.69
N TYR A 65 9.40 5.69 -7.43
CA TYR A 65 8.53 5.67 -6.25
C TYR A 65 9.31 5.45 -4.95
N PRO A 66 8.96 6.14 -3.84
CA PRO A 66 7.79 7.03 -3.67
C PRO A 66 8.10 8.53 -3.89
N ILE A 67 9.21 8.88 -4.54
CA ILE A 67 9.73 10.26 -4.59
C ILE A 67 9.20 11.03 -5.80
N ASP A 68 9.38 10.48 -7.00
CA ASP A 68 9.05 11.13 -8.28
C ASP A 68 8.53 10.08 -9.25
N PHE A 69 7.22 9.92 -9.29
CA PHE A 69 6.55 8.90 -10.08
C PHE A 69 5.21 9.41 -10.63
N THR A 70 4.75 8.79 -11.71
CA THR A 70 3.42 9.02 -12.26
C THR A 70 2.57 7.76 -12.11
N THR A 71 1.39 7.89 -11.51
CA THR A 71 0.40 6.79 -11.48
C THR A 71 -0.31 6.68 -12.83
N LYS A 72 -0.15 5.54 -13.51
CA LYS A 72 -0.82 5.22 -14.78
C LYS A 72 -2.18 4.58 -14.55
N TYR A 73 -2.29 3.81 -13.48
CA TYR A 73 -3.50 3.10 -13.10
C TYR A 73 -3.54 2.99 -11.58
N GLU A 74 -4.73 3.09 -11.01
CA GLU A 74 -4.99 2.80 -9.61
C GLU A 74 -6.37 2.15 -9.44
N GLU A 75 -6.47 1.17 -8.54
CA GLU A 75 -7.73 0.56 -8.15
C GLU A 75 -7.72 0.25 -6.66
N ARG A 76 -8.82 0.59 -5.97
CA ARG A 76 -8.98 0.38 -4.53
C ARG A 76 -9.74 -0.91 -4.25
N PHE A 77 -9.29 -1.64 -3.24
CA PHE A 77 -9.86 -2.90 -2.82
C PHE A 77 -10.22 -2.88 -1.33
N SER A 78 -11.28 -3.61 -1.00
CA SER A 78 -11.71 -3.81 0.39
C SER A 78 -10.86 -4.80 1.18
N SER A 79 -9.88 -5.46 0.54
CA SER A 79 -8.89 -6.27 1.26
C SER A 79 -7.49 -6.18 0.63
N GLU A 80 -6.46 -6.23 1.47
CA GLU A 80 -5.05 -6.33 1.05
C GLU A 80 -4.82 -7.51 0.09
N GLU A 81 -5.39 -8.68 0.40
CA GLU A 81 -5.27 -9.88 -0.43
C GLU A 81 -5.83 -9.68 -1.85
N LYS A 82 -6.98 -9.00 -2.01
CA LYS A 82 -7.57 -8.76 -3.33
C LYS A 82 -6.69 -7.82 -4.16
N ALA A 83 -6.13 -6.79 -3.53
CA ALA A 83 -5.22 -5.87 -4.19
C ALA A 83 -3.92 -6.58 -4.63
N ILE A 84 -3.38 -7.45 -3.78
CA ILE A 84 -2.21 -8.27 -4.11
C ILE A 84 -2.51 -9.21 -5.29
N ARG A 85 -3.63 -9.95 -5.25
CA ARG A 85 -4.02 -10.82 -6.37
C ARG A 85 -4.20 -10.03 -7.67
N LYS A 86 -4.75 -8.81 -7.61
CA LYS A 86 -4.83 -7.94 -8.79
C LYS A 86 -3.44 -7.56 -9.30
N ALA A 87 -2.52 -7.21 -8.41
CA ALA A 87 -1.15 -6.87 -8.77
C ALA A 87 -0.41 -8.05 -9.41
N GLU A 88 -0.50 -9.25 -8.81
CA GLU A 88 0.08 -10.48 -9.37
C GLU A 88 -0.48 -10.79 -10.76
N ASN A 89 -1.79 -10.60 -10.97
CA ASN A 89 -2.40 -10.76 -12.29
C ASN A 89 -1.87 -9.75 -13.31
N LEU A 90 -1.64 -8.48 -12.93
CA LEU A 90 -1.05 -7.48 -13.83
C LEU A 90 0.38 -7.86 -14.22
N VAL A 91 1.17 -8.37 -13.27
CA VAL A 91 2.53 -8.85 -13.54
C VAL A 91 2.51 -10.10 -14.43
N GLY A 92 1.56 -11.03 -14.22
CA GLY A 92 1.44 -12.28 -14.96
C GLY A 92 0.79 -12.16 -16.34
N GLN A 93 -0.07 -11.16 -16.57
CA GLN A 93 -0.61 -10.82 -17.91
C GLN A 93 0.48 -10.26 -18.86
N VAL A 94 1.66 -10.01 -18.30
CA VAL A 94 2.99 -9.84 -18.92
C VAL A 94 3.42 -10.89 -19.95
N GLU A 95 2.91 -12.11 -19.81
CA GLU A 95 3.31 -13.26 -20.62
C GLU A 95 2.19 -13.64 -21.58
N LEU A 96 2.37 -13.32 -22.87
CA LEU A 96 2.12 -14.24 -23.99
C LEU A 96 2.80 -13.67 -25.27
N PRO A 97 3.58 -14.48 -26.02
CA PRO A 97 4.10 -14.14 -27.35
C PRO A 97 3.00 -14.10 -28.43
#